data_AF-A0A183T739-F1
#
_entry.id   AF-A0A183T739-F1
#
_cell.length_a   1.000
_cell.length_b   1.000
_cell.length_c   1.000
_cell.angle_alpha   90.00
_cell.angle_beta   90.00
_cell.angle_gamma   90.00
#
_symmetry.space_group_name_H-M   'P 1'
#
loop_
_entity.id
_entity.type
_entity.pdbx_description
1 polymer ?
#
loop_
_entity_poly.entity_id
_entity_poly.type
_entity_poly.pdbx_seq_one_letter_code
_entity_poly.pdbx_strand_id
1 'polypeptide(L)'
;FKPINFAQNAQSHVKPIRFPTVSYDDLTKPEGPWRERYDRMNQEYTRYMYYGLATFLVSTAITIYVADFGRYAEPLHRNTPEGLSFLNPDPNILEEIQN
;
A
#
# COMPACT_ATOMS: atom_id res chain seq x y z
N PHE A 1 -37.42 5.13 -64.33
CA PHE A 1 -36.08 5.31 -63.75
C PHE A 1 -36.13 6.44 -62.73
N LYS A 2 -35.97 6.13 -61.44
CA LYS A 2 -35.74 7.11 -60.36
C LYS A 2 -34.41 6.75 -59.70
N PRO A 3 -33.45 7.68 -59.58
CA PRO A 3 -32.20 7.40 -58.87
C PRO A 3 -32.46 7.35 -57.37
N ILE A 4 -31.96 6.31 -56.72
CA ILE A 4 -31.93 6.21 -55.26
C ILE A 4 -30.67 6.98 -54.81
N ASN A 5 -30.87 8.15 -54.22
CA ASN A 5 -29.81 8.91 -53.57
C ASN A 5 -29.43 8.21 -52.25
N PHE A 6 -28.47 7.28 -52.30
CA PHE A 6 -27.75 6.83 -51.11
C PHE A 6 -26.65 7.83 -50.79
N ALA A 7 -27.00 8.91 -50.11
CA ALA A 7 -26.00 9.77 -49.49
C ALA A 7 -26.52 10.28 -48.14
N GLN A 8 -25.74 9.97 -47.12
CA GLN A 8 -25.63 10.69 -45.85
C GLN A 8 -26.80 10.59 -44.87
N ASN A 9 -26.71 9.59 -43.99
CA ASN A 9 -26.89 9.84 -42.55
C ASN A 9 -26.13 8.78 -41.73
N ALA A 10 -24.81 8.74 -41.91
CA ALA A 10 -23.95 8.30 -40.82
C ALA A 10 -23.94 9.43 -39.79
N GLN A 11 -24.96 9.48 -38.93
CA GLN A 11 -24.94 10.33 -37.75
C GLN A 11 -23.79 9.84 -36.86
N SER A 12 -22.70 10.60 -36.88
CA SER A 12 -21.59 10.46 -35.94
C SER A 12 -22.13 10.36 -34.52
N HIS A 13 -21.98 9.19 -33.89
CA HIS A 13 -22.27 8.96 -32.47
C HIS A 13 -21.24 9.62 -31.53
N VAL A 14 -20.47 10.61 -32.01
CA VAL A 14 -19.46 11.31 -31.22
C VAL A 14 -19.79 12.80 -31.27
N LYS A 15 -20.63 13.25 -30.33
CA LYS A 15 -20.70 14.67 -30.00
C LYS A 15 -19.38 15.05 -29.32
N PRO A 16 -18.74 16.18 -29.71
CA PRO A 16 -17.52 16.63 -29.06
C PRO A 16 -17.75 16.97 -27.59
N ILE A 17 -16.84 16.48 -26.74
CA ILE A 17 -16.80 16.62 -25.27
C ILE A 17 -16.48 18.07 -24.87
N ARG A 18 -17.28 19.06 -25.30
CA ARG A 18 -17.11 20.45 -24.86
C ARG A 18 -18.21 20.95 -23.94
N PHE A 19 -19.33 20.22 -23.88
CA PHE A 19 -20.41 20.50 -22.94
C PHE A 19 -21.01 19.17 -22.49
N PRO A 20 -20.60 18.61 -21.35
CA PRO A 20 -21.36 17.51 -20.76
C PRO A 20 -22.74 18.05 -20.41
N THR A 21 -23.76 17.63 -21.17
CA THR A 21 -25.17 17.96 -20.89
C THR A 21 -25.76 17.09 -19.79
N VAL A 22 -24.96 16.18 -19.24
CA VAL A 22 -25.34 15.27 -18.16
C VAL A 22 -25.06 15.94 -16.82
N SER A 23 -26.13 16.12 -16.04
CA SER A 23 -26.04 16.49 -14.62
C SER A 23 -25.27 15.41 -13.85
N TYR A 24 -24.68 15.71 -12.69
CA TYR A 24 -24.16 14.67 -11.79
C TYR A 24 -25.23 13.63 -11.41
N ASP A 25 -26.52 13.99 -11.54
CA ASP A 25 -27.66 13.07 -11.37
C ASP A 25 -27.83 12.07 -12.52
N ASP A 26 -27.32 12.38 -13.72
CA ASP A 26 -27.33 11.52 -14.91
C ASP A 26 -26.09 10.62 -15.00
N LEU A 27 -25.12 10.77 -14.07
CA LEU A 27 -24.04 9.80 -13.90
C LEU A 27 -24.64 8.53 -13.31
N THR A 28 -25.27 7.75 -14.20
CA THR A 28 -25.72 6.37 -14.04
C THR A 28 -25.85 5.95 -12.58
N LYS A 29 -26.94 6.36 -11.94
CA LYS A 29 -27.46 5.57 -10.83
C LYS A 29 -27.54 4.14 -11.36
N PRO A 30 -26.78 3.20 -10.80
CA PRO A 30 -26.64 1.89 -11.41
C PRO A 30 -28.02 1.23 -11.39
N GLU A 31 -28.62 1.06 -12.55
CA GLU A 31 -29.96 0.52 -12.71
C GLU A 31 -29.94 -0.99 -12.39
N GLY A 32 -30.91 -1.47 -11.61
CA GLY A 32 -31.04 -2.87 -11.20
C GLY A 32 -30.49 -3.18 -9.79
N PRO A 33 -30.28 -4.47 -9.45
CA PRO A 33 -29.83 -4.92 -8.12
C PRO A 33 -28.33 -4.66 -7.89
N TRP A 34 -27.86 -3.47 -8.25
CA TRP A 34 -26.47 -3.04 -8.09
C TRP A 34 -25.95 -3.25 -6.68
N ARG A 35 -26.81 -2.99 -5.68
CA ARG A 35 -26.49 -3.18 -4.28
C ARG A 35 -26.10 -4.63 -3.98
N GLU A 36 -26.84 -5.61 -4.50
CA GLU A 36 -26.54 -7.03 -4.29
C GLU A 36 -25.22 -7.43 -4.97
N ARG A 37 -24.96 -6.90 -6.17
CA ARG A 37 -23.70 -7.14 -6.88
C ARG A 37 -22.51 -6.53 -6.14
N TYR A 38 -22.69 -5.30 -5.65
CA TYR A 38 -21.69 -4.59 -4.87
C TYR A 38 -21.40 -5.31 -3.55
N ASP A 39 -22.44 -5.71 -2.82
CA ASP A 39 -22.32 -6.41 -1.55
C ASP A 39 -21.61 -7.76 -1.71
N ARG A 40 -21.94 -8.52 -2.77
CA ARG A 40 -21.25 -9.78 -3.09
C ARG A 40 -19.77 -9.56 -3.41
N MET A 41 -19.45 -8.58 -4.26
CA MET A 41 -18.06 -8.24 -4.56
C MET A 41 -17.31 -7.82 -3.29
N ASN A 42 -17.92 -6.97 -2.47
CA ASN A 42 -17.29 -6.46 -1.26
C ASN A 42 -17.00 -7.57 -0.24
N GLN A 43 -17.89 -8.57 -0.11
CA GLN A 43 -17.64 -9.75 0.73
C GLN A 43 -16.43 -10.56 0.27
N GLU A 44 -16.30 -10.79 -1.04
CA GLU A 44 -15.15 -11.51 -1.61
C GLU A 44 -13.84 -10.72 -1.40
N TYR A 45 -13.85 -9.42 -1.70
CA TYR A 45 -12.69 -8.54 -1.47
C TYR A 45 -12.27 -8.50 0.00
N THR A 46 -13.24 -8.35 0.90
CA THR A 46 -13.00 -8.32 2.35
C THR A 46 -12.32 -9.61 2.82
N ARG A 47 -12.76 -10.77 2.30
CA ARG A 47 -12.15 -12.06 2.61
C ARG A 47 -10.68 -12.13 2.18
N TYR A 48 -10.36 -11.71 0.95
CA TYR A 48 -8.97 -11.71 0.46
C TYR A 48 -8.10 -10.68 1.19
N MET A 49 -8.67 -9.53 1.55
CA MET A 49 -7.97 -8.51 2.33
C MET A 49 -7.53 -9.07 3.69
N TYR A 50 -8.40 -9.80 4.40
CA TYR A 50 -8.04 -10.42 5.68
C TYR A 50 -6.96 -11.49 5.53
N TYR A 51 -7.03 -12.33 4.50
CA TYR A 51 -5.96 -13.31 4.24
C TYR A 51 -4.63 -12.63 3.90
N GLY A 52 -4.66 -11.55 3.10
CA GLY A 52 -3.47 -10.77 2.78
C GLY A 52 -2.86 -10.09 4.01
N LEU A 53 -3.69 -9.53 4.89
CA LEU A 53 -3.22 -8.96 6.16
C LEU A 53 -2.59 -10.03 7.06
N ALA A 54 -3.21 -11.20 7.17
CA ALA A 54 -2.67 -12.28 7.98
C ALA A 54 -1.30 -12.76 7.46
N THR A 55 -1.15 -12.98 6.15
CA THR A 55 0.14 -13.40 5.57
C THR A 55 1.20 -12.31 5.67
N PHE A 56 0.83 -11.04 5.51
CA PHE A 56 1.73 -9.89 5.71
C PHE A 56 2.25 -9.80 7.15
N LEU A 57 1.37 -9.97 8.15
CA LEU A 57 1.77 -9.94 9.56
C LEU A 57 2.70 -11.10 9.92
N VAL A 58 2.37 -12.32 9.47
CA VAL A 58 3.21 -13.51 9.73
C VAL A 58 4.59 -13.37 9.09
N SER A 59 4.65 -12.95 7.82
CA SER A 59 5.93 -12.73 7.13
C SER A 59 6.76 -11.63 7.77
N THR A 60 6.13 -10.54 8.21
CA THR A 60 6.80 -9.46 8.94
C THR A 60 7.37 -9.95 10.27
N ALA A 61 6.59 -10.72 11.04
CA ALA A 61 7.05 -11.29 12.31
C ALA A 61 8.27 -12.21 12.13
N ILE A 62 8.24 -13.09 11.13
CA ILE A 62 9.39 -13.95 10.78
C ILE A 62 10.59 -13.10 10.38
N THR A 63 10.38 -12.06 9.56
CA THR A 63 11.46 -11.18 9.11
C THR A 63 12.11 -10.47 10.27
N ILE A 64 11.34 -9.93 11.21
CA ILE A 64 11.86 -9.27 12.42
C ILE A 64 12.64 -10.27 13.29
N TYR A 65 12.10 -11.48 13.47
CA TYR A 65 12.75 -12.52 14.25
C TYR A 65 14.11 -12.93 13.64
N VAL A 66 14.16 -13.14 12.32
CA VAL A 66 15.38 -13.54 11.61
C VAL A 66 16.38 -12.40 11.50
N ALA A 67 15.91 -11.18 11.27
CA ALA A 67 16.78 -10.01 11.15
C ALA A 67 17.48 -9.63 12.46
N ASP A 68 17.06 -10.20 13.60
CA ASP A 68 17.68 -10.01 14.91
C ASP A 68 17.91 -8.52 15.20
N PHE A 69 16.87 -7.71 14.91
CA PHE A 69 16.87 -6.26 15.10
C PHE A 69 17.07 -5.95 16.59
N GLY A 70 18.33 -5.78 16.98
CA GLY A 70 18.72 -5.59 18.38
C GLY A 70 20.01 -6.30 18.77
N ARG A 71 20.45 -7.33 18.04
CA ARG A 71 21.65 -8.10 18.39
C ARG A 71 22.93 -7.26 18.46
N TYR A 72 23.01 -6.28 17.56
CA TYR A 72 24.11 -5.32 17.46
C TYR A 72 23.66 -3.90 17.79
N ALA A 73 22.49 -3.74 18.42
CA ALA A 73 22.12 -2.43 18.92
C ALA A 73 23.08 -2.08 20.04
N GLU A 74 23.87 -1.03 19.83
CA GLU A 74 24.73 -0.52 20.88
C GLU A 74 23.87 -0.13 22.08
N PRO A 75 24.30 -0.45 23.31
CA PRO A 75 23.62 0.02 24.50
C PRO A 75 23.54 1.55 24.44
N LEU A 76 22.43 2.12 24.93
CA LEU A 76 22.29 3.57 25.02
C LEU A 76 23.49 4.12 25.79
N HIS A 77 24.34 4.89 25.11
CA HIS A 77 25.46 5.58 25.73
C HIS A 77 24.89 6.53 26.79
N ARG A 78 25.08 6.17 28.05
CA ARG A 78 24.68 7.01 29.19
C ARG A 78 25.90 7.81 29.64
N ASN A 79 25.67 9.06 30.00
CA ASN A 79 26.67 9.91 30.67
C ASN A 79 26.87 9.48 32.14
N THR A 80 27.00 8.17 32.40
CA THR A 80 27.40 7.65 33.71
C THR A 80 28.93 7.48 33.73
N PRO A 81 29.57 7.46 34.91
CA PRO A 81 31.00 7.24 35.02
C PRO A 81 31.46 5.94 34.34
N GLU A 82 30.65 4.86 34.40
CA GLU A 82 30.98 3.60 33.72
C GLU A 82 30.86 3.73 32.18
N GLY A 83 29.90 4.51 31.70
CA GLY A 83 29.70 4.77 30.26
C GLY A 83 30.74 5.69 29.63
N LEU A 84 31.53 6.42 30.43
CA LEU A 84 32.65 7.26 30.00
C LEU A 84 34.02 6.61 30.25
N SER A 85 34.06 5.39 30.81
CA SER A 85 35.30 4.66 31.10
C SER A 85 36.16 4.41 29.86
N PHE A 86 35.58 4.45 28.66
CA PHE A 86 36.32 4.37 27.40
C PHE A 86 37.29 5.57 27.16
N LEU A 87 37.03 6.74 27.78
CA LEU A 87 37.90 7.91 27.66
C LEU A 87 39.13 7.82 28.57
N ASN A 88 39.05 7.02 29.63
CA ASN A 88 40.16 6.80 30.56
C ASN A 88 40.11 5.35 31.08
N PRO A 89 40.49 4.37 30.24
CA PRO A 89 40.37 2.97 30.57
C PRO A 89 41.27 2.61 31.75
N ASP A 90 40.78 1.72 32.62
CA ASP A 90 41.54 1.21 33.75
C ASP A 90 42.80 0.47 33.23
N PRO A 91 44.01 0.76 33.73
CA PRO A 91 45.25 0.16 33.21
C PRO A 91 45.25 -1.37 33.18
N ASN A 92 44.52 -2.02 34.09
CA ASN A 92 44.39 -3.48 34.13
C ASN A 92 43.69 -4.07 32.90
N ILE A 93 42.75 -3.34 32.28
CA ILE A 93 42.00 -3.79 31.10
C ILE A 93 42.87 -3.69 29.84
N LEU A 94 43.80 -2.73 29.81
CA LEU A 94 44.75 -2.56 28.70
C LEU A 94 45.74 -3.73 28.61
N GLU A 95 46.14 -4.31 29.74
CA GLU A 95 47.01 -5.49 29.79
C GLU A 95 46.32 -6.76 29.27
N GLU A 96 45.00 -6.87 29.43
CA GLU A 96 44.21 -8.02 28.95
C GLU A 96 43.98 -7.97 27.42
N ILE A 97 43.95 -6.78 26.81
CA ILE A 97 43.79 -6.60 25.36
C ILE A 97 45.12 -6.77 24.59
N GLN A 98 46.26 -6.52 25.26
CA GLN A 98 47.59 -6.60 24.64
C GLN A 98 48.23 -7.99 24.66
N ASN A 99 47.67 -8.95 25.41
CA ASN A 99 48.08 -10.36 25.43
C ASN A 99 47.17 -11.22 24.55
#